data_AF-A0A164WN67-F1
#
_entry.id   AF-A0A164WN67-F1
#
_cell.length_a   1.000
_cell.length_b   1.000
_cell.length_c   1.000
_cell.angle_alpha   90.00
_cell.angle_beta   90.00
_cell.angle_gamma   90.00
#
_symmetry.space_group_name_H-M   'P 1'
#
loop_
_entity.id
_entity.type
_entity.pdbx_description
1 polymer ?
#
loop_
_entity_poly.entity_id
_entity_poly.type
_entity_poly.pdbx_seq_one_letter_code
_entity_poly.pdbx_strand_id
1 'polypeptide(L)'
;MAATGAGIGPSSVIESLVSGSRHVDEFGDEEDYTSDSDGDVEEEVSYVTLDLGQIHPTLLPSCSTCRIAGLDTPTPYMQLGSTIFKGQHQTLIGTELYFTEQRGT
;
A
#
# COMPACT_ATOMS: atom_id res chain seq x y z
N MET A 1 -13.70 30.68 41.34
CA MET A 1 -12.37 30.29 41.86
C MET A 1 -12.11 28.85 41.45
N ALA A 2 -11.06 28.67 40.65
CA ALA A 2 -10.35 27.46 40.23
C ALA A 2 -11.03 26.08 40.38
N ALA A 3 -11.41 25.49 39.26
CA ALA A 3 -11.24 24.05 39.02
C ALA A 3 -10.07 23.90 38.05
N THR A 4 -8.90 23.49 38.56
CA THR A 4 -7.73 23.16 37.76
C THR A 4 -7.90 21.74 37.22
N GLY A 5 -8.48 21.63 36.02
CA GLY A 5 -8.41 20.40 35.23
C GLY A 5 -7.02 20.26 34.63
N ALA A 6 -6.33 19.18 34.96
CA ALA A 6 -5.08 18.79 34.31
C ALA A 6 -5.38 18.50 32.83
N GLY A 7 -5.09 19.47 31.97
CA GLY A 7 -5.12 19.30 30.52
C GLY A 7 -3.91 18.47 30.11
N ILE A 8 -4.08 17.15 30.04
CA ILE A 8 -3.20 16.29 29.28
C ILE A 8 -3.53 16.61 27.81
N GLY A 9 -2.83 17.57 27.22
CA GLY A 9 -2.92 17.79 25.78
C GLY A 9 -2.47 16.52 25.06
N PRO A 10 -3.17 16.05 24.02
CA PRO A 10 -2.65 14.96 23.23
C PRO A 10 -1.38 15.48 22.53
N SER A 11 -0.24 15.17 23.12
CA SER A 11 1.02 15.09 22.39
C SER A 11 0.87 13.87 21.47
N SER A 12 0.17 14.04 20.35
CA SER A 12 0.29 13.10 19.24
C SER A 12 1.62 13.40 18.59
N VAL A 13 2.68 12.79 19.14
CA VAL A 13 3.88 12.54 18.36
C VAL A 13 3.41 11.64 17.23
N ILE A 14 3.09 12.25 16.10
CA ILE A 14 2.71 11.52 14.89
C ILE A 14 4.02 10.94 14.36
N GLU A 15 4.44 9.82 14.93
CA GLU A 15 5.55 9.06 14.39
C GLU A 15 5.14 8.67 12.97
N SER A 16 5.81 9.29 12.00
CA SER A 16 5.81 8.85 10.61
C SER A 16 6.21 7.38 10.62
N LEU A 17 5.22 6.48 10.52
CA LEU A 17 5.41 5.03 10.58
C LEU A 17 6.35 4.56 9.46
N VAL A 18 6.41 5.34 8.37
CA VAL A 18 7.29 5.21 7.21
C VAL A 18 7.61 6.58 6.64
N SER A 19 8.85 6.78 6.18
CA SER A 19 9.23 7.98 5.41
C SER A 19 8.28 8.20 4.23
N GLY A 20 7.56 9.30 4.23
CA GLY A 20 6.59 9.66 3.19
C GLY A 20 5.13 9.36 3.54
N SER A 21 4.88 8.53 4.56
CA SER A 21 3.54 8.26 5.07
C SER A 21 3.22 9.19 6.23
N ARG A 22 2.04 9.82 6.17
CA ARG A 22 1.47 10.67 7.22
C ARG A 22 0.21 10.00 7.74
N HIS A 23 0.17 9.72 9.04
CA HIS A 23 -1.08 9.35 9.70
C HIS A 23 -2.07 10.52 9.58
N VAL A 24 -3.29 10.20 9.17
CA VAL A 24 -4.41 11.14 9.09
C VAL A 24 -5.50 10.65 10.03
N ASP A 25 -5.98 11.54 10.90
CA ASP A 25 -7.08 11.22 11.82
C ASP A 25 -8.43 11.16 11.11
N GLU A 26 -8.55 11.85 9.98
CA GLU A 26 -9.73 11.91 9.13
C GLU A 26 -9.30 12.12 7.68
N PHE A 27 -10.04 11.54 6.73
CA PHE A 27 -9.86 11.78 5.30
C PHE A 27 -10.54 13.11 4.90
N GLY A 28 -10.11 13.71 3.80
CA GLY A 28 -10.71 14.96 3.30
C GLY A 28 -12.14 14.77 2.82
N ASP A 29 -12.84 15.88 2.57
CA ASP A 29 -14.19 15.86 2.02
C ASP A 29 -14.15 15.37 0.55
N GLU A 30 -15.26 14.83 0.03
CA GLU A 30 -15.33 14.30 -1.35
C GLU A 30 -14.94 15.34 -2.41
N GLU A 31 -15.14 16.62 -2.11
CA GLU A 31 -14.81 17.79 -2.93
C GLU A 31 -13.29 18.02 -3.11
N ASP A 32 -12.47 17.43 -2.24
CA ASP A 32 -11.00 17.51 -2.30
C ASP A 32 -10.39 16.50 -3.31
N TYR A 33 -11.20 15.57 -3.83
CA TYR A 33 -10.77 14.54 -4.76
C TYR A 33 -11.14 14.88 -6.21
N THR A 34 -10.34 14.40 -7.16
CA THR A 34 -10.64 14.56 -8.59
C THR A 34 -11.90 13.77 -8.92
N SER A 35 -12.87 14.40 -9.59
CA SER A 35 -14.09 13.74 -10.07
C SER A 35 -14.02 13.47 -11.57
N ASP A 36 -14.59 12.37 -12.01
CA ASP A 36 -14.73 12.04 -13.43
C ASP A 36 -15.81 12.89 -14.11
N SER A 37 -16.09 12.63 -15.39
CA SER A 37 -17.10 13.38 -16.15
C SER A 37 -18.54 13.21 -15.66
N ASP A 38 -18.81 12.13 -14.91
CA ASP A 38 -20.13 11.80 -14.36
C ASP A 38 -20.30 12.34 -12.93
N GLY A 39 -19.22 12.89 -12.33
CA GLY A 39 -19.19 13.51 -11.01
C GLY A 39 -18.82 12.57 -9.88
N ASP A 40 -18.36 11.35 -10.20
CA ASP A 40 -17.89 10.37 -9.23
C ASP A 40 -16.39 10.55 -8.95
N VAL A 41 -15.92 10.19 -7.75
CA VAL A 41 -14.49 10.29 -7.40
C VAL A 41 -13.65 9.35 -8.26
N GLU A 42 -12.60 9.88 -8.91
CA GLU A 42 -11.66 9.09 -9.71
C GLU A 42 -10.82 8.16 -8.83
N GLU A 43 -10.95 6.84 -9.06
CA GLU A 43 -10.08 5.85 -8.43
C GLU A 43 -8.75 5.69 -9.18
N GLU A 44 -7.62 5.96 -8.52
CA GLU A 44 -6.29 5.75 -9.10
C GLU A 44 -5.79 4.33 -8.84
N VAL A 45 -5.49 3.59 -9.93
CA VAL A 45 -4.91 2.25 -9.86
C VAL A 45 -3.42 2.30 -10.17
N SER A 46 -2.60 1.89 -9.21
CA SER A 46 -1.14 1.76 -9.36
C SER A 46 -0.72 0.30 -9.52
N TYR A 47 0.17 0.04 -10.47
CA TYR A 47 0.78 -1.28 -10.67
C TYR A 47 2.17 -1.32 -10.04
N VAL A 48 2.43 -2.35 -9.22
CA VAL A 48 3.73 -2.59 -8.59
C VAL A 48 4.23 -3.99 -8.92
N THR A 49 5.53 -4.07 -9.20
CA THR A 49 6.20 -5.34 -9.49
C THR A 49 6.70 -5.99 -8.21
N LEU A 50 6.42 -7.29 -8.04
CA LEU A 50 6.95 -8.10 -6.95
C LEU A 50 8.10 -8.95 -7.48
N ASP A 51 9.34 -8.54 -7.19
CA ASP A 51 10.52 -9.37 -7.44
C ASP A 51 10.71 -10.38 -6.30
N LEU A 52 10.62 -11.67 -6.63
CA LEU A 52 10.75 -12.77 -5.67
C LEU A 52 12.18 -13.33 -5.59
N GLY A 53 13.09 -12.83 -6.42
CA GLY A 53 14.44 -13.35 -6.55
C GLY A 53 14.45 -14.82 -6.96
N GLN A 54 15.34 -15.61 -6.36
CA GLN A 54 15.43 -17.05 -6.62
C GLN A 54 14.43 -17.82 -5.77
N ILE A 55 13.35 -18.28 -6.40
CA ILE A 55 12.35 -19.17 -5.80
C ILE A 55 12.42 -20.56 -6.42
N HIS A 56 11.87 -21.55 -5.70
CA HIS A 56 11.70 -22.89 -6.26
C HIS A 56 10.75 -22.81 -7.48
N PRO A 57 11.09 -23.43 -8.63
CA PRO A 57 10.30 -23.30 -9.87
C PRO A 57 8.84 -23.74 -9.73
N THR A 58 8.54 -24.64 -8.81
CA THR A 58 7.18 -25.13 -8.58
C THR A 58 6.37 -24.29 -7.59
N LEU A 59 6.98 -23.27 -6.94
CA LEU A 59 6.29 -22.48 -5.92
C LEU A 59 5.10 -21.72 -6.52
N LEU A 60 5.32 -20.93 -7.58
CA LEU A 60 4.24 -20.14 -8.19
C LEU A 60 3.14 -21.02 -8.80
N PRO A 61 3.44 -22.07 -9.60
CA PRO A 61 2.39 -22.90 -10.18
C PRO A 61 1.58 -23.70 -9.16
N SER A 62 2.14 -23.99 -7.97
CA SER A 62 1.45 -24.76 -6.93
C SER A 62 0.64 -23.91 -5.95
N CYS A 63 0.81 -22.58 -5.98
CA CYS A 63 0.10 -21.67 -5.08
C CYS A 63 -1.13 -21.08 -5.79
N SER A 64 -2.32 -21.38 -5.26
CA SER A 64 -3.57 -20.77 -5.72
C SER A 64 -3.92 -19.47 -4.99
N THR A 65 -3.17 -19.11 -3.95
CA THR A 65 -3.43 -17.92 -3.12
C THR A 65 -2.15 -17.14 -2.89
N CYS A 66 -2.25 -15.82 -3.02
CA CYS A 66 -1.27 -14.85 -2.57
C CYS A 66 -1.90 -13.99 -1.48
N ARG A 67 -1.18 -13.77 -0.37
CA ARG A 67 -1.59 -12.83 0.68
C ARG A 67 -0.49 -11.82 0.89
N ILE A 68 -0.83 -10.56 0.97
CA ILE A 68 0.10 -9.47 1.21
C ILE A 68 -0.40 -8.68 2.41
N ALA A 69 0.51 -8.30 3.30
CA ALA A 69 0.23 -7.47 4.47
C ALA A 69 1.28 -6.37 4.59
N GLY A 70 0.84 -5.17 4.99
CA GLY A 70 1.72 -4.04 5.28
C GLY A 70 2.38 -3.42 4.05
N LEU A 71 1.66 -3.28 2.93
CA LEU A 71 2.16 -2.55 1.73
C LEU A 71 2.46 -1.08 1.99
N ASP A 72 1.86 -0.51 3.03
CA ASP A 72 2.03 0.84 3.55
C ASP A 72 3.21 0.96 4.52
N THR A 73 3.84 -0.17 4.90
CA THR A 73 4.96 -0.23 5.84
C THR A 73 6.30 -0.31 5.09
N PRO A 74 7.46 -0.01 5.70
CA PRO A 74 8.74 -0.13 5.02
C PRO A 74 9.12 -1.60 4.75
N THR A 75 8.37 -2.55 5.32
CA THR A 75 8.66 -3.98 5.33
C THR A 75 7.37 -4.77 5.12
N PRO A 76 6.86 -4.84 3.88
CA PRO A 76 5.70 -5.66 3.56
C PRO A 76 6.02 -7.14 3.71
N TYR A 77 5.01 -7.95 4.01
CA TYR A 77 5.12 -9.41 4.03
C TYR A 77 4.19 -10.02 2.99
N MET A 78 4.68 -11.05 2.31
CA MET A 78 3.89 -11.81 1.34
C MET A 78 3.92 -13.29 1.70
N GLN A 79 2.78 -13.96 1.64
CA GLN A 79 2.66 -15.39 1.80
C GLN A 79 2.23 -16.05 0.49
N LEU A 80 3.02 -17.01 0.02
CA LEU A 80 2.72 -17.91 -1.09
C LEU A 80 2.73 -19.35 -0.57
N GLY A 81 1.54 -19.95 -0.43
CA GLY A 81 1.40 -21.27 0.18
C GLY A 81 1.91 -21.27 1.64
N SER A 82 2.91 -22.12 1.94
CA SER A 82 3.58 -22.16 3.24
C SER A 82 4.81 -21.26 3.35
N THR A 83 5.21 -20.59 2.26
CA THR A 83 6.41 -19.74 2.22
C THR A 83 6.03 -18.29 2.54
N ILE A 84 6.78 -17.67 3.46
CA ILE A 84 6.63 -16.26 3.82
C ILE A 84 7.85 -15.49 3.35
N PHE A 85 7.62 -14.41 2.62
CA PHE A 85 8.60 -13.47 2.12
C PHE A 85 8.52 -12.18 2.94
N LYS A 86 9.69 -11.64 3.26
CA LYS A 86 9.85 -10.30 3.82
C LYS A 86 10.32 -9.39 2.68
N GLY A 87 9.51 -8.41 2.33
CA GLY A 87 9.77 -7.47 1.26
C GLY A 87 10.46 -6.20 1.73
N GLN A 88 10.88 -5.41 0.75
CA GLN A 88 11.39 -4.05 0.88
C GLN A 88 10.97 -3.27 -0.37
N HIS A 89 10.67 -1.98 -0.21
CA HIS A 89 10.33 -1.13 -1.35
C HIS A 89 11.60 -0.74 -2.10
N GLN A 90 11.58 -0.85 -3.43
CA GLN A 90 12.69 -0.41 -4.28
C GLN A 90 12.15 0.32 -5.51
N THR A 91 12.64 1.54 -5.73
CA THR A 91 12.33 2.34 -6.92
C THR A 91 13.27 1.94 -8.05
N LEU A 92 12.70 1.54 -9.19
CA LEU A 92 13.46 1.23 -10.41
C LEU A 92 14.00 2.51 -11.06
N ILE A 93 15.18 2.42 -11.67
CA ILE A 93 15.66 3.46 -12.59
C ILE A 93 14.99 3.24 -13.95
N GLY A 94 14.08 4.13 -14.34
CA GLY A 94 13.34 4.05 -15.60
C GLY A 94 11.90 3.58 -15.40
N THR A 95 11.31 3.04 -16.48
CA THR A 95 9.91 2.58 -16.49
C THR A 95 9.85 1.15 -17.00
N GLU A 96 9.11 0.30 -16.29
CA GLU A 96 8.79 -1.05 -16.73
C GLU A 96 7.45 -1.05 -17.47
N LEU A 97 7.36 -1.76 -18.60
CA LEU A 97 6.17 -1.82 -19.43
C LEU A 97 5.65 -3.25 -19.48
N TYR A 98 4.41 -3.45 -19.02
CA TYR A 98 3.71 -4.73 -19.09
C TYR A 98 2.70 -4.70 -20.24
N PHE A 99 2.80 -5.68 -21.13
CA PHE A 99 1.84 -5.88 -22.20
C PHE A 99 0.99 -7.09 -21.88
N THR A 100 -0.31 -6.90 -21.72
CA THR A 100 -1.28 -7.99 -21.62
C THR A 100 -1.84 -8.29 -23.00
N GLU A 101 -1.93 -9.56 -23.40
CA GLU A 101 -2.67 -9.89 -24.61
C GLU A 101 -4.14 -9.51 -24.43
N GLN A 102 -4.71 -8.77 -25.39
CA GLN A 102 -6.16 -8.67 -25.50
C GLN A 102 -6.68 -10.08 -25.73
N ARG A 103 -7.44 -10.60 -24.76
CA ARG A 103 -8.24 -11.82 -24.97
C ARG A 103 -9.30 -11.47 -26.02
N GLY A 104 -8.98 -11.68 -27.29
CA GLY A 104 -9.91 -11.50 -28.39
C GLY A 104 -11.14 -12.37 -28.14
N THR A 105 -12.28 -11.73 -27.97
CA THR A 105 -13.61 -12.38 -27.99
C THR A 105 -13.97 -12.77 -29.41
#